data_AF-A0A3Q3K5L6-F1
#
_entry.id   AF-A0A3Q3K5L6-F1
#
_cell.length_a   1.000
_cell.length_b   1.000
_cell.length_c   1.000
_cell.angle_alpha   90.00
_cell.angle_beta   90.00
_cell.angle_gamma   90.00
#
_symmetry.space_group_name_H-M   'P 1'
#
loop_
_entity.id
_entity.type
_entity.pdbx_description
1 polymer ?
#
loop_
_entity_poly.entity_id
_entity_poly.type
_entity_poly.pdbx_seq_one_letter_code
_entity_poly.pdbx_strand_id
1 'polypeptide(L)'
;MSHPAPFDKPSNPENSRVFLDVDIDGERAGRIVLELFVDITPKTAENFRALCTGEKGTGKSTGKPLHFKGCPFHRIIKKFMIQGGDFSNHNGTGGESIYGEKFEDENFHYKHDKVGLLSMANAGPNTNGSQFFITTVPTPHLDGKHVVFGQVLKGMGVVKILESIDTNDNAPVKPCVIADCGEHKDGDSWGVAPNDGSGDIHPDFPEDSDIDFKDVDKVLSVAEDVKTIGNNLFKNRDWKAAVNKYSKALRYLEVSGDQLEEEGQQKLEPVALSCFLNTAACKLKMQLWQDALDTCNEALQLDQVNTKALFRRAQAWQGLKEYSKAMTELKKAQETAPEDKAIVNEMKKVQLKIQEEKEKEKKIYAKMFA
;
A
#
# COMPACT_ATOMS: atom_id res chain seq x y z
N MET A 1 35.26 11.29 4.70
CA MET A 1 34.16 12.11 5.26
C MET A 1 32.87 11.59 4.64
N SER A 2 31.79 11.49 5.40
CA SER A 2 30.48 11.06 4.90
C SER A 2 29.70 12.24 4.30
N HIS A 3 29.06 12.03 3.16
CA HIS A 3 28.26 12.99 2.39
C HIS A 3 26.75 12.72 2.58
N PRO A 4 25.91 13.75 2.48
CA PRO A 4 24.46 13.56 2.39
C PRO A 4 24.09 12.67 1.21
N ALA A 5 23.02 11.88 1.32
CA ALA A 5 22.54 11.09 0.19
C ALA A 5 22.02 12.00 -0.95
N PRO A 6 22.09 11.56 -2.22
CA PRO A 6 21.61 12.35 -3.34
C PRO A 6 20.13 12.69 -3.18
N PHE A 7 19.69 13.91 -3.50
CA PHE A 7 18.26 14.23 -3.50
C PHE A 7 17.57 13.73 -4.77
N ASP A 8 18.26 13.90 -5.91
CA ASP A 8 17.77 13.57 -7.24
C ASP A 8 17.55 12.06 -7.42
N LYS A 9 16.59 11.73 -8.30
CA LYS A 9 16.17 10.36 -8.62
C LYS A 9 16.03 10.20 -10.14
N PRO A 10 16.97 9.55 -10.84
CA PRO A 10 18.23 9.00 -10.32
C PRO A 10 19.25 10.08 -9.97
N SER A 11 20.25 9.72 -9.16
CA SER A 11 21.40 10.58 -8.85
C SER A 11 22.40 10.68 -10.00
N ASN A 12 22.53 9.60 -10.78
CA ASN A 12 23.36 9.53 -11.98
C ASN A 12 22.61 8.69 -13.04
N PRO A 13 22.40 9.19 -14.27
CA PRO A 13 21.70 8.44 -15.31
C PRO A 13 22.43 7.15 -15.73
N GLU A 14 23.75 7.06 -15.53
CA GLU A 14 24.55 5.86 -15.87
C GLU A 14 24.48 4.77 -14.79
N ASN A 15 23.87 5.05 -13.63
CA ASN A 15 23.72 4.07 -12.57
C ASN A 15 22.73 2.97 -12.95
N SER A 16 23.09 1.73 -12.66
CA SER A 16 22.22 0.58 -12.89
C SER A 16 20.92 0.71 -12.08
N ARG A 17 19.82 0.26 -12.68
CA ARG A 17 18.51 0.20 -12.06
C ARG A 17 18.06 -1.25 -11.96
N VAL A 18 17.41 -1.58 -10.86
CA VAL A 18 16.85 -2.93 -10.63
C VAL A 18 15.43 -2.79 -10.10
N PHE A 19 14.65 -3.87 -10.19
CA PHE A 19 13.31 -3.91 -9.64
C PHE A 19 13.10 -5.14 -8.74
N LEU A 20 12.20 -4.98 -7.77
CA LEU A 20 11.66 -6.03 -6.92
C LEU A 20 10.13 -5.98 -7.02
N ASP A 21 9.52 -7.02 -7.58
CA ASP A 21 8.08 -7.24 -7.52
C ASP A 21 7.73 -7.93 -6.20
N VAL A 22 6.89 -7.29 -5.39
CA VAL A 22 6.61 -7.72 -4.02
C VAL A 22 5.21 -8.31 -3.93
N ASP A 23 5.12 -9.51 -3.36
CA ASP A 23 3.86 -10.13 -2.95
C ASP A 23 3.76 -10.14 -1.41
N ILE A 24 2.55 -9.88 -0.91
CA ILE A 24 2.20 -9.98 0.51
C ILE A 24 1.03 -10.95 0.61
N ASP A 25 1.20 -12.02 1.39
CA ASP A 25 0.18 -13.06 1.58
C ASP A 25 -0.30 -13.68 0.26
N GLY A 26 0.61 -13.79 -0.72
CA GLY A 26 0.32 -14.32 -2.05
C GLY A 26 -0.38 -13.35 -3.01
N GLU A 27 -0.59 -12.09 -2.61
CA GLU A 27 -1.17 -11.04 -3.45
C GLU A 27 -0.12 -10.01 -3.84
N ARG A 28 -0.12 -9.57 -5.10
CA ARG A 28 0.80 -8.54 -5.61
C ARG A 28 0.56 -7.21 -4.88
N ALA A 29 1.56 -6.75 -4.13
CA ALA A 29 1.55 -5.44 -3.47
C ALA A 29 2.06 -4.31 -4.37
N GLY A 30 2.97 -4.62 -5.29
CA GLY A 30 3.47 -3.68 -6.30
C GLY A 30 4.95 -3.90 -6.61
N ARG A 31 5.54 -2.95 -7.35
CA ARG A 31 6.94 -2.97 -7.76
C ARG A 31 7.74 -1.88 -7.03
N ILE A 32 8.93 -2.22 -6.56
CA ILE A 32 9.94 -1.28 -6.08
C ILE A 32 11.03 -1.19 -7.14
N VAL A 33 11.35 0.02 -7.61
CA VAL A 33 12.48 0.27 -8.52
C VAL A 33 13.57 0.99 -7.76
N LEU A 34 14.79 0.45 -7.83
CA LEU A 34 15.96 0.91 -7.08
C LEU A 34 17.04 1.39 -8.06
N GLU A 35 17.65 2.52 -7.75
CA GLU A 35 18.94 2.92 -8.29
C GLU A 35 20.04 2.28 -7.44
N LEU A 36 21.09 1.79 -8.10
CA LEU A 36 22.30 1.32 -7.46
C LEU A 36 23.43 2.31 -7.74
N PHE A 37 24.11 2.80 -6.72
CA PHE A 37 25.19 3.79 -6.83
C PHE A 37 26.48 3.13 -7.33
N VAL A 38 26.50 2.74 -8.62
CA VAL A 38 27.64 2.08 -9.28
C VAL A 38 28.85 3.02 -9.33
N ASP A 39 28.62 4.32 -9.48
CA ASP A 39 29.64 5.37 -9.48
C ASP A 39 30.35 5.55 -8.13
N ILE A 40 29.72 5.18 -7.01
CA ILE A 40 30.26 5.34 -5.65
C ILE A 40 30.63 4.02 -4.99
N THR A 41 29.84 2.98 -5.20
CA THR A 41 29.99 1.64 -4.60
C THR A 41 29.84 0.53 -5.66
N PRO A 42 30.74 0.49 -6.66
CA PRO A 42 30.61 -0.43 -7.80
C PRO A 42 30.56 -1.91 -7.41
N LYS A 43 31.37 -2.35 -6.43
CA LYS A 43 31.36 -3.77 -6.00
C LYS A 43 30.04 -4.13 -5.31
N THR A 44 29.56 -3.26 -4.43
CA THR A 44 28.33 -3.46 -3.67
C THR A 44 27.11 -3.42 -4.60
N ALA A 45 27.10 -2.48 -5.54
CA ALA A 45 26.08 -2.37 -6.58
C ALA A 45 26.04 -3.59 -7.50
N GLU A 46 27.20 -4.05 -8.03
CA GLU A 46 27.25 -5.24 -8.90
C GLU A 46 26.81 -6.52 -8.16
N ASN A 47 27.13 -6.65 -6.87
CA ASN A 47 26.62 -7.75 -6.06
C ASN A 47 25.10 -7.77 -6.04
N PHE A 48 24.47 -6.63 -5.73
CA PHE A 48 23.02 -6.55 -5.65
C PHE A 48 22.36 -6.75 -7.02
N ARG A 49 22.89 -6.11 -8.08
CA ARG A 49 22.39 -6.26 -9.45
C ARG A 49 22.39 -7.71 -9.90
N ALA A 50 23.51 -8.40 -9.72
CA ALA A 50 23.64 -9.81 -10.09
C ALA A 50 22.73 -10.74 -9.27
N LEU A 51 22.49 -10.42 -7.99
CA LEU A 51 21.52 -11.13 -7.16
C LEU A 51 20.06 -10.83 -7.56
N CYS A 52 19.77 -9.69 -8.19
CA CYS A 52 18.47 -9.44 -8.81
C CYS A 52 18.28 -10.24 -10.10
N THR A 53 19.32 -10.44 -10.91
CA THR A 53 19.22 -11.18 -12.20
C THR A 53 19.37 -12.69 -12.06
N GLY A 54 20.05 -13.17 -11.01
CA GLY A 54 20.36 -14.59 -10.84
C GLY A 54 21.47 -15.10 -11.75
N GLU A 55 22.17 -14.21 -12.47
CA GLU A 55 23.08 -14.60 -13.56
C GLU A 55 24.34 -15.36 -13.11
N LYS A 56 24.72 -15.27 -11.82
CA LYS A 56 25.93 -15.90 -11.28
C LYS A 56 25.71 -17.37 -10.86
N GLY A 57 24.53 -17.92 -11.11
CA GLY A 57 24.24 -19.35 -10.91
C GLY A 57 24.09 -19.74 -9.43
N THR A 58 24.75 -20.82 -9.02
CA THR A 58 24.62 -21.38 -7.66
C THR A 58 25.75 -20.91 -6.75
N GLY A 59 25.39 -20.46 -5.56
CA GLY A 59 26.31 -20.02 -4.53
C GLY A 59 27.10 -21.20 -3.96
N LYS A 60 28.40 -20.99 -3.73
CA LYS A 60 29.33 -22.06 -3.34
C LYS A 60 29.16 -22.47 -1.89
N SER A 61 28.80 -21.53 -1.01
CA SER A 61 28.72 -21.74 0.44
C SER A 61 27.35 -22.27 0.83
N THR A 62 26.30 -21.79 0.17
CA THR A 62 24.90 -22.13 0.49
C THR A 62 24.35 -23.28 -0.37
N GLY A 63 24.92 -23.51 -1.57
CA GLY A 63 24.37 -24.45 -2.55
C GLY A 63 23.01 -24.04 -3.11
N LYS A 64 22.61 -22.77 -2.94
CA LYS A 64 21.34 -22.19 -3.43
C LYS A 64 21.61 -21.24 -4.60
N PRO A 65 20.62 -20.96 -5.47
CA PRO A 65 20.75 -19.94 -6.50
C PRO A 65 21.12 -18.57 -5.89
N LEU A 66 22.09 -17.88 -6.47
CA LEU A 66 22.45 -16.49 -6.15
C LEU A 66 21.39 -15.54 -6.72
N HIS A 67 20.16 -15.60 -6.19
CA HIS A 67 19.01 -14.92 -6.75
C HIS A 67 17.99 -14.52 -5.67
N PHE A 68 17.48 -13.29 -5.73
CA PHE A 68 16.49 -12.79 -4.78
C PHE A 68 15.05 -13.26 -5.07
N LYS A 69 14.76 -13.81 -6.25
CA LYS A 69 13.42 -14.31 -6.57
C LYS A 69 12.99 -15.40 -5.57
N GLY A 70 11.86 -15.18 -4.92
CA GLY A 70 11.32 -16.01 -3.85
C GLY A 70 11.87 -15.71 -2.45
N CYS A 71 12.83 -14.77 -2.31
CA CYS A 71 13.40 -14.41 -1.01
C CYS A 71 12.40 -13.55 -0.20
N PRO A 72 12.21 -13.84 1.10
CA PRO A 72 11.34 -13.02 1.94
C PRO A 72 12.04 -11.78 2.51
N PHE A 73 11.21 -10.79 2.85
CA PHE A 73 11.53 -9.78 3.85
C PHE A 73 11.31 -10.40 5.23
N HIS A 74 12.38 -10.90 5.84
CA HIS A 74 12.30 -11.71 7.07
C HIS A 74 12.30 -10.85 8.35
N ARG A 75 12.62 -9.56 8.25
CA ARG A 75 12.66 -8.64 9.40
C ARG A 75 12.18 -7.25 9.00
N ILE A 76 11.12 -6.77 9.65
CA ILE A 76 10.49 -5.47 9.41
C ILE A 76 10.37 -4.75 10.76
N ILE A 77 10.82 -3.51 10.82
CA ILE A 77 10.70 -2.68 12.02
C ILE A 77 10.09 -1.35 11.62
N LYS A 78 8.86 -1.10 12.09
CA LYS A 78 8.12 0.12 11.83
C LYS A 78 8.88 1.35 12.33
N LYS A 79 8.90 2.39 11.51
CA LYS A 79 9.68 3.62 11.68
C LYS A 79 11.18 3.36 11.82
N PHE A 80 11.69 2.39 11.06
CA PHE A 80 13.11 2.10 10.99
C PHE A 80 13.50 1.61 9.58
N MET A 81 13.22 0.35 9.25
CA MET A 81 13.63 -0.28 8.00
C MET A 81 12.89 -1.60 7.72
N ILE A 82 12.95 -2.04 6.45
CA ILE A 82 12.56 -3.38 6.01
C ILE A 82 13.81 -4.13 5.53
N GLN A 83 14.02 -5.38 5.97
CA GLN A 83 15.22 -6.17 5.71
C GLN A 83 14.88 -7.49 5.01
N GLY A 84 15.67 -7.81 3.99
CA GLY A 84 15.55 -9.01 3.16
C GLY A 84 16.91 -9.55 2.71
N GLY A 85 16.90 -10.40 1.68
CA GLY A 85 18.11 -10.88 1.00
C GLY A 85 18.77 -12.13 1.58
N ASP A 86 18.20 -12.76 2.62
CA ASP A 86 18.58 -14.12 3.01
C ASP A 86 17.83 -15.15 2.15
N PHE A 87 18.36 -15.41 0.96
CA PHE A 87 17.77 -16.35 0.01
C PHE A 87 17.99 -17.83 0.38
N SER A 88 18.74 -18.12 1.45
CA SER A 88 19.15 -19.48 1.80
C SER A 88 18.43 -20.05 3.01
N ASN A 89 18.40 -19.30 4.12
CA ASN A 89 17.77 -19.71 5.38
C ASN A 89 16.51 -18.90 5.68
N HIS A 90 16.28 -17.79 4.95
CA HIS A 90 15.06 -16.98 5.01
C HIS A 90 14.76 -16.37 6.37
N ASN A 91 15.75 -16.24 7.26
CA ASN A 91 15.56 -15.82 8.65
C ASN A 91 16.65 -14.88 9.17
N GLY A 92 17.57 -14.46 8.30
CA GLY A 92 18.66 -13.53 8.62
C GLY A 92 19.96 -14.21 9.03
N THR A 93 20.01 -15.54 9.07
CA THR A 93 21.23 -16.30 9.43
C THR A 93 22.06 -16.75 8.23
N GLY A 94 21.52 -16.60 7.01
CA GLY A 94 22.15 -17.06 5.78
C GLY A 94 22.45 -15.97 4.76
N GLY A 95 22.56 -16.40 3.51
CA GLY A 95 22.92 -15.59 2.35
C GLY A 95 24.42 -15.60 2.10
N GLU A 96 24.81 -15.38 0.84
CA GLU A 96 26.19 -15.16 0.43
C GLU A 96 26.26 -14.17 -0.73
N SER A 97 27.40 -13.51 -0.90
CA SER A 97 27.62 -12.59 -2.01
C SER A 97 28.02 -13.32 -3.29
N ILE A 98 28.02 -12.61 -4.41
CA ILE A 98 28.58 -13.14 -5.67
C ILE A 98 30.10 -13.33 -5.63
N TYR A 99 30.78 -12.78 -4.62
CA TYR A 99 32.23 -12.85 -4.43
C TYR A 99 32.66 -13.95 -3.46
N GLY A 100 31.71 -14.66 -2.83
CA GLY A 100 31.93 -15.62 -1.75
C GLY A 100 31.01 -15.38 -0.57
N GLU A 101 31.23 -16.07 0.55
CA GLU A 101 30.37 -15.97 1.74
C GLU A 101 30.19 -14.52 2.21
N LYS A 102 31.30 -13.77 2.27
CA LYS A 102 31.35 -12.37 2.72
C LYS A 102 32.27 -11.51 1.85
N PHE A 103 32.04 -10.20 1.82
CA PHE A 103 32.94 -9.19 1.25
C PHE A 103 33.06 -7.94 2.13
N GLU A 104 34.09 -7.14 1.84
CA GLU A 104 34.49 -5.94 2.58
C GLU A 104 33.45 -4.81 2.53
N ASP A 105 33.50 -3.90 3.51
CA ASP A 105 32.80 -2.62 3.45
C ASP A 105 33.49 -1.73 2.43
N GLU A 106 32.87 -1.52 1.26
CA GLU A 106 33.50 -0.83 0.15
C GLU A 106 33.84 0.63 0.47
N ASN A 107 32.88 1.36 1.04
CA ASN A 107 33.07 2.66 1.68
C ASN A 107 31.82 3.06 2.48
N PHE A 108 31.92 4.14 3.25
CA PHE A 108 30.81 4.78 3.96
C PHE A 108 30.58 6.20 3.42
N HIS A 109 30.54 6.34 2.09
CA HIS A 109 30.44 7.65 1.45
C HIS A 109 29.13 8.36 1.79
N TYR A 110 27.97 7.70 1.65
CA TYR A 110 26.67 8.30 1.95
C TYR A 110 26.19 8.04 3.38
N LYS A 111 25.45 9.03 3.91
CA LYS A 111 24.74 8.95 5.19
C LYS A 111 23.36 8.32 5.02
N HIS A 112 22.83 7.77 6.11
CA HIS A 112 21.45 7.31 6.20
C HIS A 112 20.51 8.46 6.62
N ASP A 113 20.46 9.52 5.82
CA ASP A 113 19.81 10.79 6.18
C ASP A 113 18.36 10.96 5.68
N LYS A 114 17.85 9.99 4.91
CA LYS A 114 16.48 10.02 4.38
C LYS A 114 15.86 8.62 4.25
N VAL A 115 14.55 8.61 3.94
CA VAL A 115 13.79 7.40 3.63
C VAL A 115 14.18 6.85 2.26
N GLY A 116 13.98 5.55 2.06
CA GLY A 116 14.17 4.88 0.78
C GLY A 116 15.63 4.68 0.41
N LEU A 117 16.56 4.72 1.37
CA LEU A 117 17.96 4.35 1.12
C LEU A 117 18.13 2.84 1.19
N LEU A 118 18.86 2.28 0.23
CA LEU A 118 19.23 0.88 0.15
C LEU A 118 20.63 0.70 0.74
N SER A 119 20.76 -0.19 1.72
CA SER A 119 22.00 -0.36 2.49
C SER A 119 22.25 -1.82 2.89
N MET A 120 23.51 -2.19 3.03
CA MET A 120 23.92 -3.57 3.32
C MET A 120 23.65 -3.94 4.79
N ALA A 121 23.02 -5.08 5.02
CA ALA A 121 23.00 -5.70 6.34
C ALA A 121 24.31 -6.48 6.56
N ASN A 122 24.86 -6.41 7.77
CA ASN A 122 26.09 -7.11 8.14
C ASN A 122 26.06 -7.54 9.62
N ALA A 123 27.03 -8.35 10.03
CA ALA A 123 27.24 -8.83 11.40
C ALA A 123 28.52 -8.22 12.01
N GLY A 124 28.84 -6.98 11.64
CA GLY A 124 30.09 -6.29 11.96
C GLY A 124 30.93 -5.95 10.73
N PRO A 125 32.08 -5.28 10.91
CA PRO A 125 32.90 -4.79 9.80
C PRO A 125 33.28 -5.89 8.80
N ASN A 126 33.19 -5.59 7.50
CA ASN A 126 33.57 -6.46 6.40
C ASN A 126 32.83 -7.81 6.35
N THR A 127 31.55 -7.82 6.73
CA THR A 127 30.71 -9.03 6.70
C THR A 127 29.47 -8.87 5.82
N ASN A 128 29.62 -8.12 4.72
CA ASN A 128 28.57 -7.95 3.72
C ASN A 128 28.35 -9.27 2.97
N GLY A 129 27.08 -9.66 2.77
CA GLY A 129 26.70 -10.86 2.02
C GLY A 129 25.67 -10.52 0.94
N SER A 130 24.48 -11.10 1.03
CA SER A 130 23.33 -10.76 0.18
C SER A 130 22.23 -9.97 0.89
N GLN A 131 22.26 -9.92 2.22
CA GLN A 131 21.22 -9.26 2.99
C GLN A 131 21.31 -7.74 2.88
N PHE A 132 20.16 -7.10 2.80
CA PHE A 132 20.02 -5.66 2.63
C PHE A 132 18.83 -5.14 3.44
N PHE A 133 18.78 -3.84 3.64
CA PHE A 133 17.60 -3.16 4.13
C PHE A 133 17.28 -1.89 3.35
N ILE A 134 16.00 -1.52 3.35
CA ILE A 134 15.51 -0.24 2.84
C ILE A 134 15.02 0.60 4.02
N THR A 135 15.53 1.81 4.17
CA THR A 135 15.14 2.71 5.27
C THR A 135 13.73 3.26 5.09
N THR A 136 12.99 3.41 6.18
CA THR A 136 11.67 4.05 6.18
C THR A 136 11.64 5.38 6.94
N VAL A 137 12.74 5.70 7.63
CA VAL A 137 13.07 6.97 8.29
C VAL A 137 14.58 7.25 8.13
N PRO A 138 15.08 8.46 8.41
CA PRO A 138 16.51 8.70 8.59
C PRO A 138 17.08 7.83 9.73
N THR A 139 18.23 7.19 9.50
CA THR A 139 18.87 6.23 10.44
C THR A 139 20.36 6.52 10.67
N PRO A 140 20.75 7.74 11.10
CA PRO A 140 22.17 8.17 11.18
C PRO A 140 23.01 7.35 12.18
N HIS A 141 22.39 6.59 13.08
CA HIS A 141 23.09 5.68 14.00
C HIS A 141 23.74 4.48 13.28
N LEU A 142 23.41 4.26 11.99
CA LEU A 142 23.98 3.27 11.08
C LEU A 142 25.15 3.82 10.25
N ASP A 143 25.39 5.13 10.28
CA ASP A 143 26.48 5.77 9.53
C ASP A 143 27.85 5.20 9.96
N GLY A 144 28.70 4.89 8.98
CA GLY A 144 30.01 4.29 9.21
C GLY A 144 29.97 2.81 9.61
N LYS A 145 28.79 2.17 9.60
CA LYS A 145 28.61 0.75 9.95
C LYS A 145 27.99 -0.07 8.84
N HIS A 146 27.14 0.54 8.01
CA HIS A 146 26.46 -0.11 6.89
C HIS A 146 26.73 0.68 5.61
N VAL A 147 27.06 -0.04 4.53
CA VAL A 147 27.34 0.56 3.22
C VAL A 147 26.02 0.96 2.57
N VAL A 148 25.76 2.27 2.42
CA VAL A 148 24.66 2.79 1.59
C VAL A 148 25.08 2.69 0.13
N PHE A 149 24.30 1.98 -0.69
CA PHE A 149 24.66 1.66 -2.07
C PHE A 149 23.54 1.86 -3.08
N GLY A 150 22.41 2.44 -2.68
CA GLY A 150 21.33 2.76 -3.60
C GLY A 150 20.19 3.53 -2.96
N GLN A 151 19.15 3.77 -3.75
CA GLN A 151 17.91 4.40 -3.29
C GLN A 151 16.68 3.95 -4.09
N VAL A 152 15.50 4.08 -3.49
CA VAL A 152 14.21 3.86 -4.14
C VAL A 152 13.92 5.01 -5.11
N LEU A 153 13.83 4.66 -6.39
CA LEU A 153 13.38 5.55 -7.47
C LEU A 153 11.86 5.61 -7.55
N LYS A 154 11.22 4.43 -7.57
CA LYS A 154 9.76 4.28 -7.65
C LYS A 154 9.28 3.18 -6.69
N GLY A 155 8.04 3.25 -6.24
CA GLY A 155 7.44 2.21 -5.39
C GLY A 155 7.72 2.40 -3.91
N MET A 156 8.02 3.62 -3.46
CA MET A 156 8.17 3.90 -2.01
C MET A 156 6.88 3.61 -1.24
N GLY A 157 5.72 3.69 -1.89
CA GLY A 157 4.45 3.26 -1.31
C GLY A 157 4.42 1.75 -0.99
N VAL A 158 5.03 0.90 -1.81
CA VAL A 158 5.15 -0.54 -1.54
C VAL A 158 6.03 -0.80 -0.31
N VAL A 159 7.12 -0.03 -0.18
CA VAL A 159 7.98 -0.05 1.03
C VAL A 159 7.17 0.34 2.28
N LYS A 160 6.34 1.38 2.20
CA LYS A 160 5.44 1.79 3.30
C LYS A 160 4.39 0.72 3.62
N ILE A 161 3.85 0.02 2.61
CA ILE A 161 2.94 -1.11 2.85
C ILE A 161 3.66 -2.20 3.63
N LEU A 162 4.86 -2.61 3.20
CA LEU A 162 5.67 -3.62 3.90
C LEU A 162 5.93 -3.20 5.35
N GLU A 163 6.33 -1.96 5.59
CA GLU A 163 6.54 -1.40 6.93
C GLU A 163 5.28 -1.45 7.82
N SER A 164 4.09 -1.35 7.21
CA SER A 164 2.82 -1.33 7.93
C SER A 164 2.33 -2.72 8.36
N ILE A 165 2.93 -3.80 7.85
CA ILE A 165 2.56 -5.17 8.17
C ILE A 165 2.84 -5.46 9.65
N ASP A 166 1.86 -6.10 10.31
CA ASP A 166 2.03 -6.55 11.69
C ASP A 166 3.20 -7.53 11.80
N THR A 167 3.94 -7.44 12.90
CA THR A 167 5.12 -8.27 13.13
C THR A 167 5.04 -8.98 14.48
N ASN A 168 5.67 -10.15 14.55
CA ASN A 168 5.97 -10.86 15.79
C ASN A 168 7.49 -10.99 15.90
N ASP A 169 8.09 -10.42 16.95
CA ASP A 169 9.56 -10.33 17.11
C ASP A 169 10.27 -9.75 15.86
N ASN A 170 9.65 -8.74 15.24
CA ASN A 170 10.07 -8.10 13.98
C ASN A 170 9.92 -8.97 12.72
N ALA A 171 9.52 -10.23 12.82
CA ALA A 171 9.18 -11.04 11.65
C ALA A 171 7.74 -10.72 11.19
N PRO A 172 7.47 -10.48 9.90
CA PRO A 172 6.11 -10.18 9.45
C PRO A 172 5.18 -11.37 9.65
N VAL A 173 3.95 -11.12 10.14
CA VAL A 173 2.95 -12.17 10.37
C VAL A 173 2.39 -12.75 9.07
N LYS A 174 2.43 -11.96 8.00
CA LYS A 174 2.08 -12.37 6.63
C LYS A 174 3.36 -12.58 5.82
N PRO A 175 3.44 -13.63 4.98
CA PRO A 175 4.57 -13.81 4.07
C PRO A 175 4.75 -12.57 3.18
N CYS A 176 5.92 -11.94 3.24
CA CYS A 176 6.29 -10.79 2.42
C CYS A 176 7.47 -11.22 1.55
N VAL A 177 7.28 -11.35 0.23
CA VAL A 177 8.23 -12.04 -0.67
C VAL A 177 8.57 -11.18 -1.87
N ILE A 178 9.84 -11.22 -2.29
CA ILE A 178 10.28 -10.75 -3.61
C ILE A 178 9.84 -11.79 -4.64
N ALA A 179 8.63 -11.64 -5.18
CA ALA A 179 8.03 -12.61 -6.10
C ALA A 179 8.74 -12.67 -7.45
N ASP A 180 9.23 -11.53 -7.92
CA ASP A 180 10.12 -11.43 -9.07
C ASP A 180 11.13 -10.31 -8.90
N CYS A 181 12.26 -10.40 -9.59
CA CYS A 181 13.26 -9.35 -9.58
C CYS A 181 14.11 -9.39 -10.86
N GLY A 182 14.80 -8.29 -11.12
CA GLY A 182 15.69 -8.20 -12.27
C GLY A 182 16.31 -6.84 -12.43
N GLU A 183 17.11 -6.71 -13.48
CA GLU A 183 17.63 -5.43 -13.94
C GLU A 183 16.57 -4.70 -14.75
N HIS A 184 16.46 -3.39 -14.53
CA HIS A 184 15.56 -2.49 -15.25
C HIS A 184 16.40 -1.67 -16.25
N LYS A 185 16.17 -1.88 -17.54
CA LYS A 185 16.98 -1.29 -18.61
C LYS A 185 16.38 0.01 -19.12
N ASP A 186 17.24 0.84 -19.72
CA ASP A 186 16.83 2.04 -20.43
C ASP A 186 15.78 1.74 -21.50
N GLY A 187 14.66 2.45 -21.43
CA GLY A 187 13.51 2.26 -22.31
C GLY A 187 12.50 1.21 -21.84
N ASP A 188 12.80 0.43 -20.80
CA ASP A 188 11.79 -0.42 -20.17
C ASP A 188 10.69 0.43 -19.53
N SER A 189 9.45 -0.06 -19.56
CA SER A 189 8.40 0.51 -18.72
C SER A 189 8.77 0.35 -17.25
N TRP A 190 8.56 1.39 -16.44
CA TRP A 190 8.76 1.36 -15.00
C TRP A 190 8.00 0.21 -14.32
N GLY A 191 6.90 -0.26 -14.91
CA GLY A 191 6.09 -1.36 -14.37
C GLY A 191 5.47 -1.05 -12.99
N VAL A 192 5.26 0.22 -12.71
CA VAL A 192 4.66 0.73 -11.44
C VAL A 192 3.14 0.81 -11.49
N ALA A 193 2.55 0.67 -12.69
CA ALA A 193 1.13 0.45 -12.87
C ALA A 193 0.76 -1.00 -12.55
N PRO A 194 -0.45 -1.25 -12.01
CA PRO A 194 -0.85 -2.59 -11.61
C PRO A 194 -0.99 -3.51 -12.83
N ASN A 195 -0.38 -4.69 -12.76
CA ASN A 195 -0.53 -5.74 -13.77
C ASN A 195 -1.59 -6.77 -13.34
N ASP A 196 -2.80 -6.28 -13.07
CA ASP A 196 -3.96 -7.07 -12.60
C ASP A 196 -4.95 -7.42 -13.73
N GLY A 197 -4.59 -7.11 -14.98
CA GLY A 197 -5.44 -7.31 -16.15
C GLY A 197 -6.56 -6.27 -16.31
N SER A 198 -6.63 -5.25 -15.44
CA SER A 198 -7.69 -4.24 -15.51
C SER A 198 -7.47 -3.18 -16.62
N GLY A 199 -6.29 -3.17 -17.25
CA GLY A 199 -5.88 -2.13 -18.21
C GLY A 199 -5.56 -0.78 -17.58
N ASP A 200 -5.37 -0.73 -16.26
CA ASP A 200 -5.00 0.48 -15.53
C ASP A 200 -3.53 0.83 -15.79
N ILE A 201 -3.31 2.01 -16.37
CA ILE A 201 -1.99 2.49 -16.77
C ILE A 201 -1.34 3.41 -15.74
N HIS A 202 -2.06 3.77 -14.68
CA HIS A 202 -1.58 4.74 -13.70
C HIS A 202 -0.79 4.02 -12.59
N PRO A 203 0.28 4.60 -12.04
CA PRO A 203 0.96 4.05 -10.88
C PRO A 203 0.02 3.87 -9.68
N ASP A 204 0.22 2.83 -8.86
CA ASP A 204 -0.62 2.63 -7.67
C ASP A 204 -0.45 3.72 -6.59
N PHE A 205 0.70 4.39 -6.60
CA PHE A 205 1.03 5.51 -5.75
C PHE A 205 1.21 6.77 -6.58
N PRO A 206 0.50 7.87 -6.26
CA PRO A 206 0.51 9.08 -7.08
C PRO A 206 1.90 9.71 -7.24
N GLU A 207 2.72 9.64 -6.18
CA GLU A 207 4.12 10.10 -6.13
C GLU A 207 5.01 9.50 -7.25
N ASP A 208 4.64 8.32 -7.76
CA ASP A 208 5.38 7.62 -8.81
C ASP A 208 4.93 8.04 -10.22
N SER A 209 3.89 8.87 -10.35
CA SER A 209 3.41 9.41 -11.62
C SER A 209 4.11 10.71 -12.01
N ASP A 210 4.12 11.00 -13.31
CA ASP A 210 4.71 12.23 -13.85
C ASP A 210 3.68 13.38 -13.93
N ILE A 211 2.58 13.27 -13.18
CA ILE A 211 1.50 14.25 -13.18
C ILE A 211 1.86 15.42 -12.28
N ASP A 212 1.60 16.64 -12.74
CA ASP A 212 1.57 17.82 -11.89
C ASP A 212 0.29 17.80 -11.05
N PHE A 213 0.42 17.60 -9.74
CA PHE A 213 -0.71 17.51 -8.82
C PHE A 213 -1.43 18.85 -8.58
N LYS A 214 -0.89 19.97 -9.09
CA LYS A 214 -1.59 21.25 -9.14
C LYS A 214 -2.48 21.39 -10.37
N ASP A 215 -2.29 20.54 -11.39
CA ASP A 215 -3.15 20.46 -12.57
C ASP A 215 -4.38 19.62 -12.25
N VAL A 216 -5.39 20.30 -11.70
CA VAL A 216 -6.65 19.69 -11.23
C VAL A 216 -7.32 18.87 -12.33
N ASP A 217 -7.32 19.34 -13.57
CA ASP A 217 -7.99 18.68 -14.69
C ASP A 217 -7.32 17.34 -15.02
N LYS A 218 -5.98 17.29 -15.01
CA LYS A 218 -5.25 16.03 -15.20
C LYS A 218 -5.48 15.04 -14.06
N VAL A 219 -5.46 15.51 -12.81
CA VAL A 219 -5.71 14.66 -11.64
C VAL A 219 -7.12 14.08 -11.69
N LEU A 220 -8.12 14.91 -12.00
CA LEU A 220 -9.51 14.48 -12.18
C LEU A 220 -9.65 13.46 -13.31
N SER A 221 -8.97 13.66 -14.44
CA SER A 221 -8.96 12.69 -15.54
C SER A 221 -8.49 11.32 -15.06
N VAL A 222 -7.37 11.27 -14.34
CA VAL A 222 -6.83 9.99 -13.80
C VAL A 222 -7.76 9.37 -12.78
N ALA A 223 -8.30 10.17 -11.85
CA ALA A 223 -9.22 9.67 -10.85
C ALA A 223 -10.50 9.11 -11.48
N GLU A 224 -11.04 9.74 -12.52
CA GLU A 224 -12.20 9.26 -13.29
C GLU A 224 -11.91 7.98 -14.07
N ASP A 225 -10.74 7.87 -14.70
CA ASP A 225 -10.30 6.68 -15.42
C ASP A 225 -10.21 5.48 -14.45
N VAL A 226 -9.51 5.65 -13.32
CA VAL A 226 -9.37 4.62 -12.28
C VAL A 226 -10.74 4.28 -11.66
N LYS A 227 -11.59 5.28 -11.39
CA LYS A 227 -12.95 5.06 -10.88
C LYS A 227 -13.79 4.25 -11.87
N THR A 228 -13.65 4.50 -13.17
CA THR A 228 -14.35 3.78 -14.23
C THR A 228 -13.94 2.31 -14.27
N ILE A 229 -12.66 2.01 -14.10
CA ILE A 229 -12.16 0.64 -13.94
C ILE A 229 -12.79 -0.01 -12.70
N GLY A 230 -12.81 0.70 -11.56
CA GLY A 230 -13.50 0.25 -10.34
C GLY A 230 -14.98 -0.07 -10.57
N ASN A 231 -15.69 0.75 -11.35
CA ASN A 231 -17.09 0.51 -11.70
C ASN A 231 -17.28 -0.75 -12.55
N ASN A 232 -16.33 -1.07 -13.43
CA ASN A 232 -16.38 -2.29 -14.22
C ASN A 232 -16.13 -3.53 -13.36
N LEU A 233 -15.17 -3.47 -12.43
CA LEU A 233 -14.93 -4.52 -11.44
C LEU A 233 -16.15 -4.74 -10.53
N PHE A 234 -16.80 -3.64 -10.10
CA PHE A 234 -18.06 -3.69 -9.37
C PHE A 234 -19.14 -4.45 -10.16
N LYS A 235 -19.35 -4.12 -11.44
CA LYS A 235 -20.34 -4.83 -12.29
C LYS A 235 -20.03 -6.33 -12.41
N ASN A 236 -18.74 -6.68 -12.44
CA ASN A 236 -18.25 -8.05 -12.47
C ASN A 236 -18.27 -8.75 -11.10
N ARG A 237 -18.77 -8.09 -10.06
CA ARG A 237 -18.86 -8.58 -8.66
C ARG A 237 -17.51 -8.81 -7.98
N ASP A 238 -16.43 -8.25 -8.54
CA ASP A 238 -15.14 -8.21 -7.86
C ASP A 238 -15.08 -6.96 -6.96
N TRP A 239 -15.76 -7.06 -5.81
CA TRP A 239 -15.90 -5.95 -4.88
C TRP A 239 -14.56 -5.55 -4.25
N LYS A 240 -13.66 -6.51 -4.02
CA LYS A 240 -12.34 -6.26 -3.43
C LYS A 240 -11.47 -5.45 -4.38
N ALA A 241 -11.36 -5.88 -5.64
CA ALA A 241 -10.60 -5.13 -6.64
C ALA A 241 -11.25 -3.76 -6.94
N ALA A 242 -12.58 -3.67 -6.95
CA ALA A 242 -13.28 -2.39 -7.11
C ALA A 242 -12.90 -1.40 -5.99
N VAL A 243 -12.91 -1.84 -4.72
CA VAL A 243 -12.46 -1.03 -3.58
C VAL A 243 -11.01 -0.57 -3.77
N ASN A 244 -10.11 -1.46 -4.19
CA ASN A 244 -8.71 -1.09 -4.43
C ASN A 244 -8.58 0.05 -5.47
N LYS A 245 -9.37 0.02 -6.54
CA LYS A 245 -9.38 1.09 -7.54
C LYS A 245 -10.00 2.39 -7.00
N TYR A 246 -11.11 2.34 -6.25
CA TYR A 246 -11.66 3.55 -5.64
C TYR A 246 -10.71 4.18 -4.62
N SER A 247 -10.04 3.37 -3.81
CA SER A 247 -9.00 3.83 -2.89
C SER A 247 -7.81 4.45 -3.63
N LYS A 248 -7.43 3.90 -4.79
CA LYS A 248 -6.41 4.49 -5.66
C LYS A 248 -6.82 5.85 -6.19
N ALA A 249 -8.03 5.98 -6.73
CA ALA A 249 -8.56 7.26 -7.19
C ALA A 249 -8.54 8.31 -6.05
N LEU A 250 -8.96 7.92 -4.84
CA LEU A 250 -8.90 8.79 -3.66
C LEU A 250 -7.47 9.23 -3.30
N ARG A 251 -6.47 8.34 -3.39
CA ARG A 251 -5.06 8.73 -3.17
C ARG A 251 -4.60 9.82 -4.13
N TYR A 252 -4.97 9.74 -5.40
CA TYR A 252 -4.64 10.78 -6.38
C TYR A 252 -5.28 12.13 -6.04
N LEU A 253 -6.55 12.10 -5.60
CA LEU A 253 -7.26 13.31 -5.20
C LEU A 253 -6.68 13.91 -3.90
N GLU A 254 -6.29 13.08 -2.93
CA GLU A 254 -5.68 13.51 -1.67
C GLU A 254 -4.35 14.24 -1.90
N VAL A 255 -3.43 13.64 -2.67
CA VAL A 255 -2.12 14.25 -2.98
C VAL A 255 -2.26 15.58 -3.73
N SER A 256 -3.29 15.71 -4.58
CA SER A 256 -3.62 16.96 -5.24
C SER A 256 -4.22 17.97 -4.25
N GLY A 257 -5.18 17.54 -3.43
CA GLY A 257 -5.83 18.38 -2.42
C GLY A 257 -4.85 19.05 -1.46
N ASP A 258 -3.83 18.31 -1.00
CA ASP A 258 -2.77 18.80 -0.12
C ASP A 258 -1.93 19.95 -0.74
N GLN A 259 -1.96 20.10 -2.05
CA GLN A 259 -1.19 21.10 -2.80
C GLN A 259 -2.06 22.24 -3.35
N LEU A 260 -3.38 22.15 -3.20
CA LEU A 260 -4.35 23.10 -3.74
C LEU A 260 -4.92 23.99 -2.63
N GLU A 261 -5.31 25.19 -3.04
CA GLU A 261 -6.16 26.07 -2.23
C GLU A 261 -7.61 25.55 -2.21
N GLU A 262 -8.43 26.11 -1.32
CA GLU A 262 -9.80 25.66 -1.04
C GLU A 262 -10.67 25.52 -2.31
N GLU A 263 -10.60 26.47 -3.24
CA GLU A 263 -11.36 26.41 -4.50
C GLU A 263 -10.93 25.22 -5.38
N GLY A 264 -9.65 24.87 -5.37
CA GLY A 264 -9.12 23.71 -6.07
C GLY A 264 -9.57 22.40 -5.42
N GLN A 265 -9.55 22.34 -4.09
CA GLN A 265 -10.01 21.18 -3.32
C GLN A 265 -11.50 20.88 -3.59
N GLN A 266 -12.36 21.91 -3.62
CA GLN A 266 -13.78 21.77 -3.91
C GLN A 266 -14.06 21.13 -5.28
N LYS A 267 -13.18 21.31 -6.27
CA LYS A 267 -13.32 20.66 -7.59
C LYS A 267 -13.09 19.14 -7.54
N LEU A 268 -12.35 18.65 -6.55
CA LEU A 268 -12.04 17.22 -6.36
C LEU A 268 -13.17 16.46 -5.64
N GLU A 269 -13.93 17.15 -4.79
CA GLU A 269 -14.95 16.56 -3.92
C GLU A 269 -16.01 15.71 -4.64
N PRO A 270 -16.54 16.08 -5.82
CA PRO A 270 -17.56 15.27 -6.49
C PRO A 270 -17.06 13.86 -6.86
N VAL A 271 -15.81 13.75 -7.30
CA VAL A 271 -15.19 12.46 -7.65
C VAL A 271 -14.87 11.68 -6.38
N ALA A 272 -14.33 12.34 -5.35
CA ALA A 272 -14.06 11.73 -4.05
C ALA A 272 -15.34 11.15 -3.42
N LEU A 273 -16.41 11.94 -3.37
CA LEU A 273 -17.72 11.51 -2.87
C LEU A 273 -18.24 10.29 -3.64
N SER A 274 -18.12 10.29 -4.97
CA SER A 274 -18.49 9.14 -5.80
C SER A 274 -17.70 7.87 -5.44
N CYS A 275 -16.38 8.00 -5.23
CA CYS A 275 -15.51 6.91 -4.81
C CYS A 275 -15.86 6.38 -3.41
N PHE A 276 -16.08 7.25 -2.42
CA PHE A 276 -16.52 6.83 -1.08
C PHE A 276 -17.87 6.11 -1.12
N LEU A 277 -18.83 6.67 -1.86
CA LEU A 277 -20.13 6.05 -2.05
C LEU A 277 -20.00 4.64 -2.66
N ASN A 278 -19.24 4.49 -3.74
CA ASN A 278 -19.06 3.19 -4.38
C ASN A 278 -18.29 2.19 -3.50
N THR A 279 -17.31 2.67 -2.74
CA THR A 279 -16.57 1.87 -1.74
C THR A 279 -17.51 1.35 -0.66
N ALA A 280 -18.36 2.20 -0.09
CA ALA A 280 -19.35 1.78 0.91
C ALA A 280 -20.32 0.73 0.34
N ALA A 281 -20.74 0.88 -0.93
CA ALA A 281 -21.55 -0.12 -1.61
C ALA A 281 -20.86 -1.49 -1.72
N CYS A 282 -19.56 -1.52 -2.08
CA CYS A 282 -18.76 -2.74 -2.11
C CYS A 282 -18.68 -3.41 -0.73
N LYS A 283 -18.34 -2.62 0.30
CA LYS A 283 -18.20 -3.11 1.68
C LYS A 283 -19.49 -3.70 2.22
N LEU A 284 -20.64 -3.10 1.91
CA LEU A 284 -21.96 -3.69 2.21
C LEU A 284 -22.18 -5.03 1.51
N LYS A 285 -21.78 -5.18 0.24
CA LYS A 285 -21.85 -6.46 -0.49
C LYS A 285 -20.95 -7.53 0.12
N MET A 286 -19.82 -7.12 0.70
CA MET A 286 -18.88 -7.98 1.41
C MET A 286 -19.23 -8.19 2.89
N GLN A 287 -20.31 -7.58 3.40
CA GLN A 287 -20.72 -7.63 4.81
C GLN A 287 -19.68 -7.06 5.79
N LEU A 288 -18.82 -6.15 5.32
CA LEU A 288 -17.86 -5.41 6.13
C LEU A 288 -18.56 -4.19 6.74
N TRP A 289 -19.41 -4.44 7.74
CA TRP A 289 -20.34 -3.44 8.26
C TRP A 289 -19.65 -2.24 8.89
N GLN A 290 -18.64 -2.46 9.73
CA GLN A 290 -17.91 -1.37 10.37
C GLN A 290 -17.18 -0.52 9.33
N ASP A 291 -16.45 -1.17 8.41
CA ASP A 291 -15.74 -0.48 7.34
C ASP A 291 -16.68 0.32 6.42
N ALA A 292 -17.90 -0.17 6.21
CA ALA A 292 -18.92 0.54 5.44
C ALA A 292 -19.45 1.78 6.18
N LEU A 293 -19.61 1.70 7.52
CA LEU A 293 -19.94 2.87 8.35
C LEU A 293 -18.87 3.94 8.23
N ASP A 294 -17.60 3.55 8.39
CA ASP A 294 -16.49 4.48 8.39
C ASP A 294 -16.38 5.19 7.03
N THR A 295 -16.51 4.44 5.92
CA THR A 295 -16.55 5.04 4.58
C THR A 295 -17.79 5.93 4.35
N CYS A 296 -18.95 5.59 4.90
CA CYS A 296 -20.10 6.49 4.85
C CYS A 296 -19.87 7.77 5.65
N ASN A 297 -19.10 7.73 6.74
CA ASN A 297 -18.74 8.93 7.49
C ASN A 297 -17.86 9.85 6.64
N GLU A 298 -16.87 9.32 5.91
CA GLU A 298 -16.05 10.11 4.97
C GLU A 298 -16.91 10.79 3.90
N ALA A 299 -17.87 10.05 3.30
CA ALA A 299 -18.80 10.64 2.33
C ALA A 299 -19.64 11.78 2.93
N LEU A 300 -20.04 11.66 4.20
CA LEU A 300 -20.85 12.67 4.90
C LEU A 300 -20.05 13.85 5.44
N GLN A 301 -18.73 13.73 5.54
CA GLN A 301 -17.87 14.89 5.78
C GLN A 301 -17.88 15.83 4.56
N LEU A 302 -17.93 15.27 3.35
CA LEU A 302 -18.04 16.05 2.10
C LEU A 302 -19.47 16.57 1.85
N ASP A 303 -20.49 15.73 2.07
CA ASP A 303 -21.90 16.10 1.87
C ASP A 303 -22.76 15.53 3.01
N GLN A 304 -22.99 16.35 4.03
CA GLN A 304 -23.70 15.95 5.26
C GLN A 304 -25.15 15.49 5.03
N VAL A 305 -25.77 15.90 3.93
CA VAL A 305 -27.16 15.57 3.58
C VAL A 305 -27.24 14.50 2.48
N ASN A 306 -26.13 13.85 2.16
CA ASN A 306 -26.10 12.85 1.09
C ASN A 306 -26.99 11.64 1.42
N THR A 307 -28.12 11.54 0.73
CA THR A 307 -29.13 10.49 0.98
C THR A 307 -28.59 9.09 0.74
N LYS A 308 -27.69 8.90 -0.25
CA LYS A 308 -27.07 7.60 -0.53
C LYS A 308 -26.12 7.18 0.58
N ALA A 309 -25.33 8.10 1.14
CA ALA A 309 -24.44 7.82 2.25
C ALA A 309 -25.24 7.49 3.52
N LEU A 310 -26.24 8.30 3.88
CA LEU A 310 -27.12 8.05 5.03
C LEU A 310 -27.84 6.69 4.92
N PHE A 311 -28.38 6.39 3.74
CA PHE A 311 -29.06 5.11 3.48
C PHE A 311 -28.11 3.91 3.65
N ARG A 312 -26.90 3.98 3.07
CA ARG A 312 -25.90 2.92 3.19
C ARG A 312 -25.37 2.78 4.62
N ARG A 313 -25.19 3.89 5.33
CA ARG A 313 -24.81 3.91 6.76
C ARG A 313 -25.88 3.22 7.61
N ALA A 314 -27.16 3.45 7.31
CA ALA A 314 -28.25 2.73 7.95
C ALA A 314 -28.21 1.21 7.67
N GLN A 315 -27.92 0.78 6.45
CA GLN A 315 -27.75 -0.64 6.11
C GLN A 315 -26.60 -1.29 6.89
N ALA A 316 -25.49 -0.57 7.07
CA ALA A 316 -24.37 -1.06 7.88
C ALA A 316 -24.74 -1.17 9.37
N TRP A 317 -25.46 -0.19 9.94
CA TRP A 317 -25.99 -0.28 11.31
C TRP A 317 -26.94 -1.47 11.49
N GLN A 318 -27.79 -1.76 10.50
CA GLN A 318 -28.62 -2.97 10.51
C GLN A 318 -27.78 -4.26 10.55
N GLY A 319 -26.68 -4.30 9.79
CA GLY A 319 -25.72 -5.40 9.80
C GLY A 319 -25.07 -5.61 11.18
N LEU A 320 -24.81 -4.52 11.90
CA LEU A 320 -24.35 -4.53 13.30
C LEU A 320 -25.47 -4.74 14.33
N LYS A 321 -26.72 -4.93 13.90
CA LYS A 321 -27.92 -5.07 14.75
C LYS A 321 -28.22 -3.85 15.61
N GLU A 322 -27.72 -2.68 15.23
CA GLU A 322 -27.97 -1.40 15.89
C GLU A 322 -29.18 -0.69 15.24
N TYR A 323 -30.35 -1.31 15.33
CA TYR A 323 -31.53 -0.87 14.56
C TYR A 323 -32.04 0.52 14.92
N SER A 324 -31.88 0.94 16.19
CA SER A 324 -32.20 2.30 16.63
C SER A 324 -31.35 3.35 15.91
N LYS A 325 -30.04 3.08 15.72
CA LYS A 325 -29.15 3.96 14.96
C LYS A 325 -29.51 3.96 13.48
N ALA A 326 -29.79 2.79 12.91
CA ALA A 326 -30.24 2.68 11.52
C ALA A 326 -31.51 3.51 11.25
N MET A 327 -32.49 3.48 12.15
CA MET A 327 -33.72 4.27 12.02
C MET A 327 -33.46 5.78 12.07
N THR A 328 -32.56 6.25 12.93
CA THR A 328 -32.16 7.67 12.99
C THR A 328 -31.56 8.13 11.67
N GLU A 329 -30.69 7.32 11.07
CA GLU A 329 -30.06 7.63 9.78
C GLU A 329 -31.08 7.67 8.63
N LEU A 330 -32.01 6.73 8.58
CA LEU A 330 -33.06 6.72 7.56
C LEU A 330 -34.03 7.90 7.68
N LYS A 331 -34.33 8.36 8.91
CA LYS A 331 -35.15 9.56 9.12
C LYS A 331 -34.47 10.80 8.55
N LYS A 332 -33.17 10.99 8.82
CA LYS A 332 -32.39 12.07 8.22
C LYS A 332 -32.41 11.99 6.69
N ALA A 333 -32.23 10.78 6.13
CA ALA A 333 -32.29 10.60 4.68
C ALA A 333 -33.69 10.92 4.10
N GLN A 334 -34.75 10.58 4.84
CA GLN A 334 -36.14 10.89 4.46
C GLN A 334 -36.44 12.39 4.51
N GLU A 335 -35.87 13.14 5.45
CA GLU A 335 -36.02 14.60 5.51
C GLU A 335 -35.52 15.27 4.22
N THR A 336 -34.41 14.77 3.66
CA THR A 336 -33.85 15.27 2.39
C THR A 336 -34.57 14.70 1.16
N ALA A 337 -35.03 13.45 1.20
CA ALA A 337 -35.76 12.80 0.10
C ALA A 337 -37.06 12.12 0.56
N PRO A 338 -38.14 12.88 0.82
CA PRO A 338 -39.37 12.35 1.42
C PRO A 338 -40.11 11.30 0.56
N GLU A 339 -39.96 11.39 -0.77
CA GLU A 339 -40.65 10.53 -1.73
C GLU A 339 -39.83 9.30 -2.15
N ASP A 340 -38.62 9.13 -1.61
CA ASP A 340 -37.77 7.98 -1.96
C ASP A 340 -38.36 6.68 -1.40
N LYS A 341 -38.90 5.87 -2.31
CA LYS A 341 -39.53 4.58 -1.97
C LYS A 341 -38.53 3.60 -1.34
N ALA A 342 -37.24 3.66 -1.68
CA ALA A 342 -36.24 2.78 -1.09
C ALA A 342 -36.05 3.11 0.40
N ILE A 343 -35.94 4.40 0.76
CA ILE A 343 -35.83 4.85 2.15
C ILE A 343 -37.07 4.44 2.93
N VAL A 344 -38.28 4.74 2.43
CA VAL A 344 -39.53 4.41 3.11
C VAL A 344 -39.68 2.90 3.34
N ASN A 345 -39.34 2.08 2.34
CA ASN A 345 -39.42 0.63 2.47
C ASN A 345 -38.38 0.08 3.45
N GLU A 346 -37.17 0.64 3.47
CA GLU A 346 -36.13 0.23 4.41
C GLU A 346 -36.50 0.62 5.85
N MET A 347 -37.07 1.80 6.08
CA MET A 347 -37.58 2.21 7.39
C MET A 347 -38.62 1.24 7.93
N LYS A 348 -39.55 0.76 7.09
CA LYS A 348 -40.53 -0.26 7.48
C LYS A 348 -39.86 -1.55 7.93
N LYS A 349 -38.82 -2.01 7.23
CA LYS A 349 -38.05 -3.21 7.62
C LYS A 349 -37.35 -3.02 8.97
N VAL A 350 -36.68 -1.88 9.17
CA VAL A 350 -35.99 -1.56 10.43
C VAL A 350 -36.99 -1.46 11.58
N GLN A 351 -38.15 -0.85 11.35
CA GLN A 351 -39.21 -0.74 12.37
C GLN A 351 -39.69 -2.12 12.84
N LEU A 352 -39.88 -3.06 11.92
CA LEU A 352 -40.23 -4.44 12.26
C LEU A 352 -39.14 -5.11 13.09
N LYS A 353 -37.86 -4.92 12.75
CA LYS A 353 -36.73 -5.47 13.53
C LYS A 353 -36.68 -4.92 14.96
N ILE A 354 -36.89 -3.62 15.13
CA ILE A 354 -36.96 -2.98 16.46
C ILE A 354 -38.11 -3.58 17.28
N GLN A 355 -39.26 -3.83 16.66
CA GLN A 355 -40.41 -4.44 17.34
C GLN A 355 -40.12 -5.89 17.75
N GLU A 356 -39.50 -6.67 16.87
CA GLU A 356 -39.09 -8.05 17.15
C GLU A 356 -38.11 -8.13 18.35
N GLU A 357 -37.15 -7.20 18.45
CA GLU A 357 -36.21 -7.15 19.58
C GLU A 357 -36.92 -6.84 20.90
N LYS A 358 -37.78 -5.81 20.91
CA LYS A 358 -38.57 -5.46 22.10
C LYS A 358 -39.43 -6.61 22.58
N GLU A 359 -40.02 -7.37 21.67
CA GLU A 359 -40.83 -8.55 22.02
C GLU A 359 -39.97 -9.68 22.59
N LYS A 360 -38.76 -9.89 22.09
CA LYS A 360 -37.81 -10.86 22.64
C LYS A 360 -37.36 -10.45 24.04
N GLU A 361 -36.99 -9.20 24.24
CA GLU A 361 -36.60 -8.65 25.55
C GLU A 361 -37.72 -8.81 26.57
N LYS A 362 -38.96 -8.46 26.20
CA LYS A 362 -40.15 -8.67 27.06
C LYS A 362 -40.32 -10.13 27.46
N LYS A 363 -40.15 -11.08 26.52
CA LYS A 363 -40.24 -12.52 26.81
C LYS A 363 -39.12 -13.01 27.72
N ILE A 364 -37.90 -12.50 27.55
CA ILE A 364 -36.76 -12.83 28.43
C ILE A 364 -37.02 -12.31 29.84
N TYR A 365 -37.43 -11.04 29.96
CA TYR A 365 -37.75 -10.43 31.24
C TYR A 365 -38.87 -11.20 31.95
N ALA A 366 -39.97 -11.50 31.26
CA ALA A 366 -41.08 -12.29 31.82
C ALA A 366 -40.65 -13.67 32.35
N LYS A 367 -39.63 -14.31 31.74
CA LYS A 367 -39.07 -15.59 32.21
C LYS A 367 -38.08 -15.45 33.36
N MET A 368 -37.47 -14.29 33.55
CA MET A 368 -36.54 -14.06 34.67
C MET A 368 -37.26 -13.80 35.99
N PHE A 369 -38.53 -13.37 35.94
CA PHE A 369 -39.36 -13.04 37.11
C PHE A 369 -40.55 -14.01 37.30
N ALA A 370 -40.59 -15.10 36.54
CA ALA A 370 -41.51 -16.23 36.71
C ALA A 370 -40.70 -17.43 37.23
#